data_AF-A0A3L7S165-F1
#
_entry.id   AF-A0A3L7S165-F1
#
_cell.length_a   1.000
_cell.length_b   1.000
_cell.length_c   1.000
_cell.angle_alpha   90.00
_cell.angle_beta   90.00
_cell.angle_gamma   90.00
#
_symmetry.space_group_name_H-M   'P 1'
#
loop_
_entity.id
_entity.type
_entity.pdbx_description
1 polymer ?
#
loop_
_entity_poly.entity_id
_entity_poly.type
_entity_poly.pdbx_seq_one_letter_code
_entity_poly.pdbx_strand_id
1 'polypeptide(L)'
;TASAGPGATLVLAHSGPTADGPVHTPNDPSGHCDQMFSQHPTGSNVAYGDAGVRFVAADVDPTIWAATCTIAGGEKVSQAQP
;
A
#
# COMPACT_ATOMS: atom_id res chain seq x y z
N THR A 1 8.47 -10.27 -32.93
CA THR A 1 8.17 -9.17 -31.98
C THR A 1 6.88 -9.53 -31.29
N ALA A 2 6.91 -9.89 -30.00
CA ALA A 2 5.71 -10.34 -29.30
C ALA A 2 4.78 -9.15 -29.04
N SER A 3 3.58 -9.18 -29.63
CA SER A 3 2.48 -8.28 -29.31
C SER A 3 2.02 -8.59 -27.87
N ALA A 4 2.00 -7.58 -27.00
CA ALA A 4 1.37 -7.71 -25.70
C ALA A 4 -0.13 -8.01 -25.92
N GLY A 5 -0.59 -9.19 -25.48
CA GLY A 5 -2.02 -9.46 -25.38
C GLY A 5 -2.69 -8.48 -24.39
N PRO A 6 -4.02 -8.49 -24.26
CA PRO A 6 -4.80 -7.59 -23.39
C PRO A 6 -4.53 -7.73 -21.86
N GLY A 7 -3.35 -8.20 -21.46
CA GLY A 7 -2.97 -8.54 -20.08
C GLY A 7 -1.72 -7.82 -19.56
N ALA A 8 -1.46 -6.57 -19.94
CA ALA A 8 -0.36 -5.80 -19.35
C ALA A 8 -0.71 -4.32 -19.15
N THR A 9 -1.84 -4.04 -18.49
CA THR A 9 -2.07 -2.70 -17.93
C THR A 9 -1.22 -2.60 -16.67
N LEU A 10 -0.20 -1.74 -16.69
CA LEU A 10 0.51 -1.37 -15.47
C LEU A 10 -0.50 -0.69 -14.53
N VAL A 11 -0.96 -1.40 -13.51
CA VAL A 11 -1.78 -0.82 -12.44
C VAL A 11 -0.82 -0.12 -11.49
N LEU A 12 -0.70 1.21 -11.63
CA LEU A 12 -0.05 2.02 -10.61
C LEU A 12 -1.00 2.06 -9.41
N ALA A 13 -0.61 1.40 -8.32
CA ALA A 13 -1.24 1.60 -7.02
C ALA A 13 -0.44 2.65 -6.26
N HIS A 14 -1.11 3.55 -5.53
CA HIS A 14 -0.43 4.55 -4.73
C HIS A 14 -1.02 4.71 -3.34
N SER A 15 -0.16 5.07 -2.40
CA SER A 15 -0.55 5.51 -1.06
C SER A 15 -0.77 7.04 -1.02
N GLY A 16 -1.27 7.64 -2.10
CA GLY A 16 -1.61 9.06 -2.14
C GLY A 16 -2.82 9.36 -1.26
N PRO A 17 -2.85 10.49 -0.55
CA PRO A 17 -4.06 10.93 0.12
C PRO A 17 -5.14 11.25 -0.92
N THR A 18 -6.40 11.00 -0.57
CA THR A 18 -7.52 11.57 -1.32
C THR A 18 -7.76 13.00 -0.85
N ALA A 19 -8.60 13.75 -1.59
CA ALA A 19 -8.97 15.12 -1.22
C ALA A 19 -9.55 15.23 0.21
N ASP A 20 -10.05 14.12 0.77
CA ASP A 20 -10.91 14.10 1.95
C ASP A 20 -10.37 13.25 3.11
N GLY A 21 -9.14 12.72 3.05
CA GLY A 21 -8.70 11.77 4.09
C GLY A 21 -7.23 11.36 4.08
N PRO A 22 -6.82 10.57 5.11
CA PRO A 22 -5.48 10.01 5.21
C PRO A 22 -5.20 9.05 4.06
N VAL A 23 -3.93 8.68 3.92
CA VAL A 23 -3.47 7.68 2.96
C VAL A 23 -4.18 6.34 3.19
N HIS A 24 -4.74 5.75 2.13
CA HIS A 24 -5.42 4.45 2.19
C HIS A 24 -4.45 3.30 2.45
N THR A 25 -4.77 2.45 3.43
CA THR A 25 -4.03 1.23 3.72
C THR A 25 -4.30 0.15 2.67
N PRO A 26 -3.44 -0.87 2.53
CA PRO A 26 -3.77 -2.04 1.73
C PRO A 26 -5.08 -2.68 2.22
N ASN A 27 -5.99 -2.99 1.30
CA ASN A 27 -7.35 -3.49 1.58
C ASN A 27 -8.31 -2.50 2.27
N ASP A 28 -8.04 -1.18 2.25
CA ASP A 28 -9.00 -0.17 2.70
C ASP A 28 -10.39 -0.38 2.04
N PRO A 29 -11.50 -0.25 2.79
CA PRO A 29 -12.84 -0.55 2.31
C PRO A 29 -13.40 0.45 1.29
N SER A 30 -12.75 1.61 1.09
CA SER A 30 -13.19 2.62 0.11
C SER A 30 -13.11 2.14 -1.34
N GLY A 31 -12.17 1.25 -1.65
CA GLY A 31 -12.12 0.51 -2.92
C GLY A 31 -11.87 1.40 -4.14
N HIS A 32 -11.04 2.44 -3.99
CA HIS A 32 -10.68 3.32 -5.11
C HIS A 32 -9.89 2.57 -6.20
N CYS A 33 -9.97 3.05 -7.44
CA CYS A 33 -9.40 2.33 -8.60
C CYS A 33 -7.87 2.23 -8.58
N ASP A 34 -7.21 3.13 -7.86
CA ASP A 34 -5.77 3.29 -7.64
C ASP A 34 -5.30 2.68 -6.31
N GLN A 35 -6.19 2.03 -5.57
CA GLN A 35 -5.91 1.50 -4.25
C GLN A 35 -5.16 0.17 -4.29
N MET A 36 -4.34 -0.09 -3.26
CA MET A 36 -3.71 -1.39 -3.04
C MET A 36 -4.73 -2.41 -2.52
N PHE A 37 -4.90 -3.54 -3.22
CA PHE A 37 -5.85 -4.58 -2.86
C PHE A 37 -5.29 -5.98 -3.16
N SER A 38 -5.30 -6.90 -2.18
CA SER A 38 -4.84 -8.28 -2.35
C SER A 38 -5.88 -9.36 -2.06
N GLN A 39 -7.06 -9.00 -1.52
CA GLN A 39 -8.12 -9.93 -1.06
C GLN A 39 -7.70 -10.92 0.02
N HIS A 40 -6.45 -10.89 0.48
CA HIS A 40 -5.97 -11.77 1.52
C HIS A 40 -6.38 -11.23 2.90
N PRO A 41 -7.02 -12.05 3.75
CA PRO A 41 -7.68 -11.57 4.96
C PRO A 41 -6.71 -11.01 6.02
N THR A 42 -5.43 -11.40 5.96
CA THR A 42 -4.43 -10.97 6.95
C THR A 42 -3.65 -9.73 6.54
N GLY A 43 -3.68 -9.31 5.27
CA GLY A 43 -2.86 -8.21 4.78
C GLY A 43 -2.20 -8.48 3.44
N SER A 44 -1.19 -7.69 3.10
CA SER A 44 -0.54 -7.72 1.77
C SER A 44 0.98 -7.54 1.88
N ASN A 45 1.73 -8.16 0.96
CA ASN A 45 3.14 -7.85 0.78
C ASN A 45 3.28 -6.59 -0.08
N VAL A 46 3.99 -5.58 0.43
CA VAL A 46 4.18 -4.28 -0.23
C VAL A 46 5.65 -4.10 -0.58
N ALA A 47 5.92 -3.71 -1.82
CA ALA A 47 7.25 -3.32 -2.29
C ALA A 47 7.49 -1.83 -2.05
N TYR A 48 8.62 -1.50 -1.45
CA TYR A 48 9.04 -0.13 -1.13
C TYR A 48 10.00 0.42 -2.20
N GLY A 49 10.23 1.73 -2.20
CA GLY A 49 11.14 2.40 -3.14
C GLY A 49 12.60 1.95 -3.05
N ASP A 50 12.99 1.29 -1.96
CA ASP A 50 14.31 0.66 -1.75
C ASP A 50 14.38 -0.80 -2.26
N ALA A 51 13.35 -1.27 -2.98
CA ALA A 51 13.16 -2.64 -3.42
C ALA A 51 12.98 -3.69 -2.31
N GLY A 52 12.87 -3.27 -1.04
CA GLY A 52 12.46 -4.14 0.05
C GLY A 52 10.99 -4.53 -0.06
N VAL A 53 10.64 -5.73 0.39
CA VAL A 53 9.25 -6.20 0.52
C VAL A 53 8.95 -6.43 1.99
N ARG A 54 7.84 -5.87 2.48
CA ARG A 54 7.37 -6.09 3.85
C ARG A 54 5.91 -6.48 3.85
N PHE A 55 5.54 -7.33 4.79
CA PHE A 55 4.14 -7.65 5.04
C PHE A 55 3.48 -6.52 5.82
N VAL A 56 2.36 -6.01 5.30
CA VAL A 56 1.51 -5.01 5.94
C VAL A 56 0.21 -5.69 6.34
N ALA A 57 -0.08 -5.71 7.64
CA ALA A 57 -1.28 -6.34 8.17
C ALA A 57 -2.55 -5.61 7.72
N ALA A 58 -3.67 -6.34 7.59
CA ALA A 58 -4.96 -5.76 7.21
C ALA A 58 -5.49 -4.75 8.23
N ASP A 59 -5.02 -4.81 9.48
CA ASP A 59 -5.35 -3.94 10.59
C ASP A 59 -4.23 -2.94 10.93
N VAL A 60 -3.34 -2.65 9.96
CA VAL A 60 -2.29 -1.64 10.16
C VAL A 60 -2.91 -0.29 10.54
N ASP A 61 -2.33 0.37 11.55
CA ASP A 61 -2.73 1.74 11.91
C ASP A 61 -2.51 2.68 10.71
N PRO A 62 -3.54 3.42 10.24
CA PRO A 62 -3.42 4.32 9.10
C PRO A 62 -2.36 5.41 9.26
N THR A 63 -2.10 5.87 10.50
CA THR A 63 -1.04 6.83 10.82
C THR A 63 0.34 6.20 10.64
N ILE A 64 0.52 4.96 11.07
CA ILE A 64 1.76 4.18 10.85
C ILE A 64 1.99 3.98 9.36
N TRP A 65 0.95 3.59 8.63
CA TRP A 65 1.03 3.41 7.18
C TRP A 65 1.41 4.72 6.46
N ALA A 66 0.74 5.84 6.80
CA ALA A 66 1.05 7.15 6.24
C ALA A 66 2.51 7.55 6.51
N ALA A 67 3.02 7.34 7.72
CA ALA A 67 4.42 7.57 8.07
C ALA A 67 5.39 6.81 7.14
N THR A 68 5.12 5.53 6.86
CA THR A 68 5.95 4.70 5.96
C THR A 68 5.92 5.12 4.49
N CYS A 69 4.94 5.94 4.09
CA CYS A 69 4.80 6.45 2.73
C CYS A 69 5.60 7.75 2.50
N THR A 70 6.31 8.27 3.51
CA THR A 70 7.11 9.50 3.40
C THR A 70 8.59 9.22 3.18
N ILE A 71 9.24 9.96 2.27
CA ILE A 71 10.66 9.77 1.91
C ILE A 71 11.63 10.51 2.86
N ALA A 72 11.15 11.46 3.69
CA ALA A 72 11.99 12.41 4.43
C ALA A 72 11.57 12.61 5.91
N GLY A 73 11.21 11.54 6.64
CA GLY A 73 10.68 11.64 8.02
C GLY A 73 11.44 10.93 9.17
N GLY A 74 12.27 9.91 8.94
CA GLY A 74 13.19 9.35 9.95
C GLY A 74 12.66 8.33 10.98
N GLU A 75 11.47 7.75 10.81
CA GLU A 75 10.81 7.00 11.89
C GLU A 75 11.05 5.47 11.88
N LYS A 76 11.43 4.90 13.04
CA LYS A 76 11.13 3.49 13.35
C LYS A 76 9.66 3.42 13.74
N VAL A 77 8.82 2.98 12.83
CA VAL A 77 7.41 2.73 13.12
C VAL A 77 7.23 1.24 13.37
N SER A 78 6.92 0.87 14.61
CA SER A 78 6.57 -0.50 14.96
C SER A 78 5.20 -0.49 15.63
N GLN A 79 4.25 -1.17 15.03
CA GLN A 79 3.04 -1.54 15.73
C GLN A 79 3.41 -2.61 16.77
N ALA A 80 2.93 -2.45 18.02
CA ALA A 80 3.08 -3.51 19.01
C ALA A 80 2.29 -4.73 18.52
N GLN A 81 2.95 -5.89 18.45
CA GLN A 81 2.27 -7.15 18.19
C GLN A 81 1.45 -7.52 19.44
N PRO A 82 0.19 -7.96 19.30
CA PRO A 82 -0.63 -8.36 20.45
C PRO A 82 0.01 -9.48 21.27
#